data_AF-A0AAE6IK17-F1
#
_entry.id   AF-A0AAE6IK17-F1
#
_cell.length_a   1.000
_cell.length_b   1.000
_cell.length_c   1.000
_cell.angle_alpha   90.00
_cell.angle_beta   90.00
_cell.angle_gamma   90.00
#
_symmetry.space_group_name_H-M   'P 1'
#
loop_
_entity.id
_entity.type
_entity.pdbx_description
1 polymer ?
#
loop_
_entity_poly.entity_id
_entity_poly.type
_entity_poly.pdbx_seq_one_letter_code
_entity_poly.pdbx_strand_id
1 'polypeptide(L)'
;MSIVANTFSEVQNVGQLIRDIRKTRGVSVNELAQVTGLACSVISKFERGKTDIQFSSMIKILSAMSLTLEDLCHSAVFDEFLINELVEKAYQFKNDPVMLKNILDEIQQRDMLLRQERVFKLILIMRINTSQLCPIEVNDYFDNLEELLTFDAYLALLAEPFLSRRIGLRIAKAVSRYQGQHPQIMAAVFDAFVDRIV
;
A
#
# COMPACT_ATOMS: atom_id res chain seq x y z
N MET A 1 7.93 -14.26 -16.19
CA MET A 1 7.26 -15.26 -15.32
C MET A 1 7.63 -14.90 -13.89
N SER A 2 6.73 -14.60 -12.95
CA SER A 2 5.27 -14.44 -12.97
C SER A 2 4.87 -13.43 -11.89
N ILE A 3 4.47 -12.23 -12.31
CA ILE A 3 3.71 -11.24 -11.51
C ILE A 3 2.30 -11.77 -11.17
N VAL A 4 1.90 -12.87 -11.82
CA VAL A 4 0.54 -13.44 -11.86
C VAL A 4 0.14 -14.20 -10.59
N ALA A 5 1.09 -14.58 -9.71
CA ALA A 5 0.76 -15.36 -8.51
C ALA A 5 0.15 -14.51 -7.37
N ASN A 6 0.44 -13.21 -7.33
CA ASN A 6 0.01 -12.35 -6.21
C ASN A 6 -1.44 -11.85 -6.36
N THR A 7 -1.92 -11.75 -7.61
CA THR A 7 -3.24 -11.23 -7.96
C THR A 7 -4.41 -12.12 -7.46
N PHE A 8 -4.14 -13.39 -7.12
CA PHE A 8 -5.17 -14.34 -6.69
C PHE A 8 -5.40 -14.41 -5.18
N SER A 9 -4.44 -13.99 -4.33
CA SER A 9 -4.69 -13.89 -2.88
C SER A 9 -5.52 -12.65 -2.51
N GLU A 10 -5.44 -11.61 -3.33
CA GLU A 10 -6.18 -10.35 -3.21
C GLU A 10 -7.70 -10.56 -3.35
N VAL A 11 -8.14 -11.51 -4.19
CA VAL A 11 -9.56 -11.86 -4.39
C VAL A 11 -10.15 -12.63 -3.19
N GLN A 12 -9.34 -13.45 -2.50
CA GLN A 12 -9.79 -14.19 -1.30
C GLN A 12 -10.16 -13.25 -0.15
N ASN A 13 -9.53 -12.07 -0.09
CA ASN A 13 -9.82 -11.05 0.92
C ASN A 13 -11.16 -10.35 0.68
N VAL A 14 -11.62 -10.23 -0.56
CA VAL A 14 -12.88 -9.54 -0.90
C VAL A 14 -14.10 -10.32 -0.43
N GLY A 15 -14.11 -11.65 -0.65
CA GLY A 15 -15.21 -12.49 -0.17
C GLY A 15 -15.33 -12.48 1.36
N GLN A 16 -14.19 -12.51 2.05
CA GLN A 16 -14.15 -12.44 3.51
C GLN A 16 -14.56 -11.06 4.04
N LEU A 17 -14.12 -9.96 3.41
CA LEU A 17 -14.55 -8.61 3.75
C LEU A 17 -16.07 -8.46 3.65
N ILE A 18 -16.67 -8.96 2.57
CA ILE A 18 -18.12 -8.94 2.35
C ILE A 18 -18.86 -9.77 3.41
N ARG A 19 -18.31 -10.91 3.83
CA ARG A 19 -18.86 -11.74 4.91
C ARG A 19 -18.93 -10.99 6.23
N ASP A 20 -17.89 -10.23 6.55
CA ASP A 20 -17.77 -9.55 7.83
C ASP A 20 -18.70 -8.34 7.91
N ILE A 21 -18.84 -7.59 6.82
CA ILE A 21 -19.83 -6.52 6.73
C ILE A 21 -21.25 -7.10 6.86
N ARG A 22 -21.53 -8.24 6.20
CA ARG A 22 -22.83 -8.92 6.30
C ARG A 22 -23.21 -9.26 7.72
N LYS A 23 -22.31 -9.93 8.44
CA LYS A 23 -22.54 -10.35 9.83
C LYS A 23 -22.73 -9.16 10.77
N THR A 24 -21.96 -8.09 10.58
CA THR A 24 -22.05 -6.86 11.37
C THR A 24 -23.43 -6.19 11.22
N ARG A 25 -24.03 -6.30 10.03
CA ARG A 25 -25.38 -5.82 9.76
C ARG A 25 -26.49 -6.80 10.18
N GLY A 26 -26.14 -7.93 10.81
CA GLY A 26 -27.10 -8.94 11.27
C GLY A 26 -27.78 -9.71 10.14
N VAL A 27 -27.31 -9.59 8.89
CA VAL A 27 -27.92 -10.23 7.73
C VAL A 27 -27.43 -11.67 7.61
N SER A 28 -28.32 -12.63 7.43
CA SER A 28 -27.99 -14.04 7.23
C SER A 28 -27.66 -14.36 5.76
N VAL A 29 -26.94 -15.46 5.53
CA VAL A 29 -26.68 -15.94 4.15
C VAL A 29 -27.98 -16.31 3.45
N ASN A 30 -28.98 -16.79 4.19
CA ASN A 30 -30.29 -17.14 3.63
C ASN A 30 -31.06 -15.91 3.16
N GLU A 31 -31.03 -14.82 3.93
CA GLU A 31 -31.64 -13.55 3.53
C GLU A 31 -30.95 -12.99 2.27
N LEU A 32 -29.61 -13.03 2.20
CA LEU A 32 -28.92 -12.67 0.97
C LEU A 32 -29.28 -13.56 -0.21
N ALA A 33 -29.36 -14.87 -0.01
CA ALA A 33 -29.75 -15.81 -1.07
C ALA A 33 -31.15 -15.51 -1.62
N GLN A 34 -32.11 -15.23 -0.74
CA GLN A 34 -33.47 -14.88 -1.12
C GLN A 34 -33.54 -13.59 -1.93
N VAL A 35 -32.82 -12.55 -1.50
CA VAL A 35 -32.82 -11.23 -2.17
C VAL A 35 -32.03 -11.26 -3.48
N THR A 36 -30.91 -11.98 -3.52
CA THR A 36 -30.00 -11.97 -4.68
C THR A 36 -30.33 -13.05 -5.73
N GLY A 37 -31.11 -14.06 -5.36
CA GLY A 37 -31.38 -15.26 -6.16
C GLY A 37 -30.19 -16.23 -6.26
N LEU A 38 -29.11 -16.00 -5.51
CA LEU A 38 -27.95 -16.88 -5.48
C LEU A 38 -28.18 -18.03 -4.49
N ALA A 39 -27.62 -19.20 -4.79
CA ALA A 39 -27.66 -20.30 -3.84
C ALA A 39 -26.84 -19.97 -2.57
N CYS A 40 -27.37 -20.29 -1.38
CA CYS A 40 -26.68 -20.09 -0.11
C CYS A 40 -25.28 -20.73 -0.10
N SER A 41 -25.13 -21.87 -0.78
CA SER A 41 -23.86 -22.59 -0.92
C SER A 41 -22.83 -21.82 -1.75
N VAL A 42 -23.26 -21.07 -2.76
CA VAL A 42 -22.38 -20.22 -3.60
C VAL A 42 -21.92 -19.01 -2.80
N ILE A 43 -22.84 -18.28 -2.16
CA ILE A 43 -22.49 -17.15 -1.27
C ILE A 43 -21.54 -17.62 -0.17
N SER A 44 -21.85 -18.72 0.51
CA SER A 44 -21.02 -19.24 1.60
C SER A 44 -19.65 -19.74 1.14
N LYS A 45 -19.51 -20.29 -0.07
CA LYS A 45 -18.20 -20.67 -0.61
C LYS A 45 -17.39 -19.44 -1.01
N PHE A 46 -18.04 -18.45 -1.61
CA PHE A 46 -17.42 -17.18 -1.98
C PHE A 46 -16.86 -16.44 -0.78
N GLU A 47 -17.71 -16.27 0.24
CA GLU A 47 -17.34 -15.65 1.51
C GLU A 47 -16.19 -16.34 2.24
N ARG A 48 -15.87 -17.59 1.88
CA ARG A 48 -14.77 -18.38 2.45
C ARG A 48 -13.57 -18.54 1.51
N GLY A 49 -13.54 -17.80 0.39
CA GLY A 49 -12.51 -17.89 -0.64
C GLY A 49 -12.42 -19.27 -1.31
N LYS A 50 -13.51 -20.06 -1.26
CA LYS A 50 -13.58 -21.43 -1.84
C LYS A 50 -14.15 -21.47 -3.24
N THR A 51 -14.67 -20.34 -3.73
CA THR A 51 -15.06 -20.15 -5.12
C THR A 51 -15.00 -18.65 -5.40
N ASP A 52 -14.66 -18.30 -6.62
CA ASP A 52 -14.94 -16.95 -7.09
C ASP A 52 -16.41 -16.86 -7.47
N ILE A 53 -16.91 -15.62 -7.48
CA ILE A 53 -18.21 -15.32 -8.06
C ILE A 53 -18.03 -14.29 -9.14
N GLN A 54 -19.01 -14.26 -10.03
CA GLN A 54 -19.10 -13.16 -10.98
C GLN A 54 -19.23 -11.85 -10.22
N PHE A 55 -18.54 -10.82 -10.71
CA PHE A 55 -18.61 -9.48 -10.15
C PHE A 55 -20.06 -8.97 -10.00
N SER A 56 -20.94 -9.30 -10.96
CA SER A 56 -22.39 -9.00 -10.90
C SER A 56 -23.08 -9.62 -9.68
N SER A 57 -22.66 -10.82 -9.27
CA SER A 57 -23.14 -11.48 -8.06
C SER A 57 -22.61 -10.79 -6.79
N MET A 58 -21.36 -10.31 -6.82
CA MET A 58 -20.76 -9.54 -5.73
C MET A 58 -21.51 -8.22 -5.50
N ILE A 59 -21.85 -7.51 -6.58
CA ILE A 59 -22.65 -6.28 -6.52
C ILE A 59 -24.05 -6.54 -5.97
N LYS A 60 -24.72 -7.62 -6.40
CA LYS A 60 -26.02 -8.01 -5.84
C LYS A 60 -25.95 -8.26 -4.33
N ILE A 61 -24.89 -8.92 -3.87
CA ILE A 61 -24.62 -9.16 -2.45
C ILE A 61 -24.44 -7.83 -1.69
N LEU A 62 -23.67 -6.88 -2.22
CA LEU A 62 -23.50 -5.55 -1.62
C LEU A 62 -24.81 -4.76 -1.56
N SER A 63 -25.55 -4.70 -2.67
CA SER A 63 -26.83 -3.99 -2.75
C SER A 63 -27.90 -4.58 -1.82
N ALA A 64 -27.94 -5.90 -1.67
CA ALA A 64 -28.82 -6.56 -0.70
C ALA A 64 -28.49 -6.20 0.76
N MET A 65 -27.28 -5.72 1.03
CA MET A 65 -26.87 -5.20 2.34
C MET A 65 -26.92 -3.68 2.43
N SER A 66 -27.49 -3.00 1.43
CA SER A 66 -27.49 -1.52 1.31
C SER A 66 -26.08 -0.94 1.35
N LEU A 67 -25.17 -1.58 0.61
CA LEU A 67 -23.80 -1.14 0.39
C LEU A 67 -23.54 -0.91 -1.09
N THR A 68 -22.58 -0.04 -1.35
CA THR A 68 -21.98 0.21 -2.64
C THR A 68 -20.58 -0.40 -2.70
N LEU A 69 -19.96 -0.39 -3.88
CA LEU A 69 -18.56 -0.78 -4.01
C LEU A 69 -17.61 0.24 -3.34
N GLU A 70 -18.02 1.50 -3.29
CA GLU A 70 -17.30 2.59 -2.63
C GLU A 70 -17.19 2.34 -1.12
N ASP A 71 -18.30 1.93 -0.48
CA ASP A 71 -18.30 1.51 0.94
C ASP A 71 -17.34 0.33 1.19
N LEU A 72 -17.31 -0.64 0.27
CA LEU A 72 -16.42 -1.78 0.38
C LEU A 72 -14.96 -1.34 0.36
N CYS A 73 -14.63 -0.38 -0.48
CA CYS A 73 -13.26 0.02 -0.68
C CYS A 73 -12.77 1.09 0.32
N HIS A 74 -13.66 1.92 0.87
CA HIS A 74 -13.42 2.66 2.11
C HIS A 74 -13.21 1.73 3.32
N SER A 75 -13.75 0.50 3.27
CA SER A 75 -13.60 -0.44 4.37
C SER A 75 -12.26 -1.21 4.40
N ALA A 76 -11.45 -1.25 3.32
CA ALA A 76 -10.11 -1.86 3.36
C ALA A 76 -9.16 -1.67 2.14
N VAL A 77 -9.54 -1.10 0.97
CA VAL A 77 -8.77 -1.32 -0.28
C VAL A 77 -8.40 -0.04 -1.08
N PHE A 78 -9.07 1.10 -0.91
CA PHE A 78 -8.75 2.31 -1.72
C PHE A 78 -7.57 3.16 -1.22
N ASP A 79 -7.20 3.06 0.06
CA ASP A 79 -6.17 3.95 0.61
C ASP A 79 -4.74 3.58 0.20
N GLU A 80 -4.46 2.28 0.01
CA GLU A 80 -3.13 1.78 -0.29
C GLU A 80 -2.66 2.13 -1.72
N PHE A 81 -3.57 2.19 -2.70
CA PHE A 81 -3.24 2.61 -4.07
C PHE A 81 -2.93 4.11 -4.16
N LEU A 82 -3.68 4.97 -3.47
CA LEU A 82 -3.46 6.42 -3.47
C LEU A 82 -2.11 6.78 -2.82
N ILE A 83 -1.73 6.07 -1.77
CA ILE A 83 -0.44 6.28 -1.09
C ILE A 83 0.76 6.00 -2.01
N ASN A 84 0.68 4.97 -2.85
CA ASN A 84 1.73 4.66 -3.83
C ASN A 84 1.90 5.81 -4.86
N GLU A 85 0.81 6.42 -5.31
CA GLU A 85 0.88 7.58 -6.20
C GLU A 85 1.45 8.82 -5.50
N LEU A 86 1.08 9.03 -4.23
CA LEU A 86 1.58 10.15 -3.44
C LEU A 86 3.09 10.07 -3.20
N VAL A 87 3.64 8.88 -2.95
CA VAL A 87 5.09 8.71 -2.76
C VAL A 87 5.87 8.94 -4.06
N GLU A 88 5.33 8.49 -5.19
CA GLU A 88 5.92 8.74 -6.50
C GLU A 88 5.92 10.25 -6.82
N LYS A 89 4.78 10.92 -6.61
CA LYS A 89 4.64 12.36 -6.81
C LYS A 89 5.60 13.14 -5.92
N ALA A 90 5.72 12.77 -4.65
CA ALA A 90 6.68 13.39 -3.74
C ALA A 90 8.12 13.26 -4.27
N TYR A 91 8.49 12.12 -4.84
CA TYR A 91 9.80 11.94 -5.44
C TYR A 91 10.03 12.80 -6.70
N GLN A 92 9.04 12.88 -7.59
CA GLN A 92 9.11 13.72 -8.79
C GLN A 92 9.28 15.22 -8.42
N PHE A 93 8.59 15.67 -7.37
CA PHE A 93 8.60 17.05 -6.89
C PHE A 93 9.43 17.24 -5.61
N LYS A 94 10.47 16.41 -5.40
CA LYS A 94 11.29 16.38 -4.17
C LYS A 94 12.00 17.69 -3.79
N ASN A 95 12.01 18.67 -4.70
CA ASN A 95 12.60 20.00 -4.52
C ASN A 95 11.55 21.12 -4.44
N ASP A 96 10.26 20.79 -4.45
CA ASP A 96 9.16 21.74 -4.32
C ASP A 96 8.51 21.62 -2.93
N PRO A 97 8.88 22.49 -1.97
CA PRO A 97 8.39 22.37 -0.59
C PRO A 97 6.88 22.62 -0.48
N VAL A 98 6.27 23.38 -1.41
CA VAL A 98 4.81 23.61 -1.42
C VAL A 98 4.11 22.31 -1.82
N MET A 99 4.59 21.66 -2.87
CA MET A 99 4.04 20.37 -3.31
C MET A 99 4.17 19.30 -2.22
N LEU A 100 5.33 19.20 -1.57
CA LEU A 100 5.53 18.26 -0.47
C LEU A 100 4.64 18.56 0.74
N LYS A 101 4.39 19.84 1.04
CA LYS A 101 3.48 20.24 2.11
C LYS A 101 2.04 19.83 1.82
N ASN A 102 1.58 19.98 0.58
CA ASN A 102 0.26 19.54 0.17
C ASN A 102 0.09 18.02 0.36
N ILE A 103 1.07 17.22 -0.09
CA ILE A 103 1.06 15.76 0.10
C ILE A 103 1.08 15.40 1.59
N LEU A 104 1.86 16.12 2.40
CA LEU A 104 1.88 15.92 3.85
C LEU A 104 0.50 16.18 4.47
N ASP A 105 -0.18 17.25 4.08
CA ASP A 105 -1.50 17.59 4.59
C ASP A 105 -2.55 16.52 4.21
N GLU A 106 -2.47 15.95 3.00
CA GLU A 106 -3.32 14.82 2.58
C GLU A 106 -3.08 13.57 3.44
N ILE A 107 -1.82 13.23 3.72
CA ILE A 107 -1.47 12.07 4.57
C ILE A 107 -1.92 12.30 6.02
N GLN A 108 -1.90 13.55 6.49
CA GLN A 108 -2.31 13.90 7.85
C GLN A 108 -3.82 13.79 8.10
N GLN A 109 -4.63 13.83 7.04
CA GLN A 109 -6.09 13.68 7.13
C GLN A 109 -6.54 12.22 7.24
N ARG A 110 -5.62 11.26 7.11
CA ARG A 110 -5.94 9.84 7.20
C ARG A 110 -6.01 9.39 8.66
N ASP A 111 -7.08 8.68 9.00
CA ASP A 111 -7.31 8.17 10.36
C ASP A 111 -6.30 7.10 10.78
N MET A 112 -5.74 6.38 9.80
CA MET A 112 -4.77 5.32 10.05
C MET A 112 -3.69 5.31 8.96
N LEU A 113 -2.43 5.20 9.38
CA LEU A 113 -1.28 5.10 8.48
C LEU A 113 -0.52 3.80 8.72
N LEU A 114 -0.19 3.09 7.64
CA LEU A 114 0.72 1.95 7.63
C LEU A 114 2.16 2.38 7.99
N ARG A 115 3.04 1.43 8.33
CA ARG A 115 4.41 1.74 8.78
C ARG A 115 5.17 2.57 7.75
N GLN A 116 5.13 2.15 6.48
CA GLN A 116 5.78 2.83 5.38
C GLN A 116 5.18 4.23 5.11
N GLU A 117 3.89 4.42 5.36
CA GLU A 117 3.21 5.73 5.23
C GLU A 117 3.58 6.69 6.36
N ARG A 118 3.74 6.18 7.59
CA ARG A 118 4.26 6.97 8.71
C ARG A 118 5.68 7.43 8.43
N VAL A 119 6.51 6.55 7.88
CA VAL A 119 7.89 6.88 7.49
C VAL A 119 7.88 7.88 6.33
N PHE A 120 6.99 7.72 5.36
CA PHE A 120 6.79 8.68 4.28
C PHE A 120 6.44 10.08 4.84
N LYS A 121 5.49 10.16 5.77
CA LYS A 121 5.14 11.40 6.48
C LYS A 121 6.35 12.06 7.14
N LEU A 122 7.18 11.29 7.85
CA LEU A 122 8.39 11.81 8.50
C LEU A 122 9.40 12.33 7.47
N ILE A 123 9.58 11.61 6.37
CA ILE A 123 10.49 12.02 5.29
C ILE A 123 9.99 13.30 4.62
N LEU A 124 8.68 13.47 4.41
CA LEU A 124 8.11 14.73 3.91
C LEU A 124 8.40 15.89 4.86
N ILE A 125 8.22 15.69 6.17
CA ILE A 125 8.53 16.72 7.19
C ILE A 125 10.01 17.11 7.12
N MET A 126 10.92 16.14 7.01
CA MET A 126 12.37 16.42 6.88
C MET A 126 12.71 17.18 5.59
N ARG A 127 12.07 16.82 4.48
CA ARG A 127 12.26 17.49 3.19
C ARG A 127 11.78 18.93 3.20
N ILE A 128 10.69 19.21 3.90
CA ILE A 128 10.14 20.56 4.08
C ILE A 128 11.02 21.35 5.07
N ASN A 129 11.46 20.73 6.16
CA ASN A 129 12.24 21.34 7.24
C ASN A 129 13.68 20.80 7.28
N THR A 130 14.52 21.27 6.36
CA THR A 130 15.87 20.72 6.11
C THR A 130 16.85 20.83 7.28
N SER A 131 16.56 21.65 8.30
CA SER A 131 17.38 21.77 9.52
C SER A 131 17.11 20.66 10.56
N GLN A 132 16.15 19.77 10.31
CA GLN A 132 15.77 18.70 11.24
C GLN A 132 16.69 17.48 11.10
N LEU A 133 17.09 16.89 12.23
CA LEU A 133 17.80 15.61 12.26
C LEU A 133 16.90 14.48 11.73
N CYS A 134 17.50 13.49 11.07
CA CYS A 134 16.79 12.29 10.61
C CYS A 134 16.19 11.55 11.83
N PRO A 135 14.84 11.43 11.93
CA PRO A 135 14.19 10.71 13.02
C PRO A 135 14.67 9.26 13.11
N ILE A 136 14.71 8.74 14.33
CA ILE A 136 15.18 7.37 14.60
C ILE A 136 14.30 6.37 13.83
N GLU A 137 13.00 6.64 13.73
CA GLU A 137 12.01 5.81 13.03
C GLU A 137 12.33 5.65 11.53
N VAL A 138 12.89 6.68 10.89
CA VAL A 138 13.31 6.61 9.48
C VAL A 138 14.54 5.73 9.35
N ASN A 139 15.52 5.88 10.24
CA ASN A 139 16.70 5.01 10.25
C ASN A 139 16.32 3.55 10.55
N ASP A 140 15.50 3.32 11.56
CA ASP A 140 15.03 1.99 11.98
C ASP A 140 14.18 1.32 10.90
N TYR A 141 13.48 2.09 10.08
CA TYR A 141 12.80 1.56 8.90
C TYR A 141 13.79 0.87 7.96
N PHE A 142 14.78 1.63 7.47
CA PHE A 142 15.74 1.12 6.49
C PHE A 142 16.73 0.11 7.08
N ASP A 143 17.07 0.21 8.36
CA ASP A 143 17.99 -0.73 9.01
C ASP A 143 17.40 -2.14 9.08
N ASN A 144 16.06 -2.26 9.13
CA ASN A 144 15.33 -3.50 9.24
C ASN A 144 14.66 -3.95 7.93
N LEU A 145 15.01 -3.37 6.77
CA LEU A 145 14.53 -3.85 5.49
C LEU A 145 15.25 -5.14 5.09
N GLU A 146 14.48 -6.20 4.86
CA GLU A 146 14.98 -7.48 4.33
C GLU A 146 15.14 -7.44 2.81
N GLU A 147 14.12 -6.89 2.15
CA GLU A 147 14.04 -6.65 0.71
C GLU A 147 13.59 -5.21 0.46
N LEU A 148 14.01 -4.65 -0.68
CA LEU A 148 13.61 -3.32 -1.10
C LEU A 148 12.50 -3.45 -2.15
N LEU A 149 11.30 -2.97 -1.83
CA LEU A 149 10.19 -2.89 -2.76
C LEU A 149 10.07 -1.49 -3.37
N THR A 150 9.21 -1.33 -4.37
CA THR A 150 9.05 -0.08 -5.13
C THR A 150 8.74 1.11 -4.22
N PHE A 151 7.86 0.93 -3.23
CA PHE A 151 7.55 2.00 -2.26
C PHE A 151 8.79 2.39 -1.45
N ASP A 152 9.54 1.40 -0.96
CA ASP A 152 10.79 1.63 -0.20
C ASP A 152 11.85 2.35 -1.01
N ALA A 153 11.90 2.08 -2.32
CA ALA A 153 12.80 2.75 -3.24
C ALA A 153 12.52 4.25 -3.31
N TYR A 154 11.24 4.65 -3.40
CA TYR A 154 10.87 6.06 -3.32
C TYR A 154 11.21 6.68 -1.97
N LEU A 155 10.92 5.98 -0.86
CA LEU A 155 11.28 6.46 0.47
C LEU A 155 12.78 6.65 0.63
N ALA A 156 13.59 5.69 0.17
CA ALA A 156 15.05 5.75 0.25
C ALA A 156 15.57 6.98 -0.51
N LEU A 157 15.12 7.19 -1.74
CA LEU A 157 15.53 8.32 -2.56
C LEU A 157 15.08 9.67 -1.99
N LEU A 158 13.89 9.72 -1.39
CA LEU A 158 13.42 10.89 -0.68
C LEU A 158 14.23 11.13 0.61
N ALA A 159 14.64 10.10 1.33
CA ALA A 159 15.42 10.25 2.56
C ALA A 159 16.92 10.51 2.30
N GLU A 160 17.44 10.18 1.11
CA GLU A 160 18.87 10.11 0.78
C GLU A 160 19.74 11.24 1.39
N PRO A 161 19.40 12.54 1.24
CA PRO A 161 20.24 13.63 1.75
C PRO A 161 20.42 13.65 3.27
N PHE A 162 19.56 12.95 4.00
CA PHE A 162 19.48 12.95 5.46
C PHE A 162 19.98 11.66 6.10
N LEU A 163 20.25 10.62 5.30
CA LEU A 163 20.62 9.31 5.80
C LEU A 163 22.11 9.26 6.17
N SER A 164 22.41 8.54 7.26
CA SER A 164 23.80 8.24 7.60
C SER A 164 24.42 7.26 6.61
N ARG A 165 25.75 7.31 6.47
CA ARG A 165 26.51 6.35 5.63
C ARG A 165 26.20 4.88 5.98
N ARG A 166 25.99 4.57 7.27
CA ARG A 166 25.62 3.22 7.73
C ARG A 166 24.31 2.76 7.10
N ILE A 167 23.29 3.62 7.11
CA ILE A 167 21.97 3.30 6.53
C ILE A 167 22.06 3.25 5.00
N GLY A 168 22.81 4.16 4.37
CA GLY A 168 23.06 4.11 2.92
C GLY A 168 23.67 2.76 2.48
N LEU A 169 24.64 2.22 3.24
CA LEU A 169 25.21 0.89 2.98
C LEU A 169 24.20 -0.25 3.16
N ARG A 170 23.25 -0.13 4.09
CA ARG A 170 22.16 -1.12 4.27
C ARG A 170 21.25 -1.14 3.05
N ILE A 171 20.84 0.04 2.56
CA ILE A 171 20.02 0.19 1.35
C ILE A 171 20.76 -0.32 0.11
N ALA A 172 22.05 0.05 -0.04
CA ALA A 172 22.91 -0.44 -1.11
C ALA A 172 22.95 -1.97 -1.15
N LYS A 173 23.15 -2.61 0.01
CA LYS A 173 23.15 -4.07 0.13
C LYS A 173 21.79 -4.68 -0.23
N ALA A 174 20.69 -4.03 0.12
CA ALA A 174 19.33 -4.50 -0.18
C ALA A 174 19.05 -4.43 -1.69
N VAL A 175 19.36 -3.30 -2.34
CA VAL A 175 19.11 -3.13 -3.79
C VAL A 175 20.01 -4.02 -4.65
N SER A 176 21.26 -4.28 -4.24
CA SER A 176 22.16 -5.19 -4.97
C SER A 176 21.71 -6.66 -4.98
N ARG A 177 20.79 -7.05 -4.08
CA ARG A 177 20.22 -8.41 -4.04
C ARG A 177 19.02 -8.58 -4.97
N TYR A 178 18.48 -7.48 -5.51
CA TYR A 178 17.33 -7.53 -6.40
C TYR A 178 17.69 -8.28 -7.70
N GLN A 179 16.92 -9.32 -8.03
CA GLN A 179 17.10 -10.13 -9.24
C GLN A 179 15.88 -9.98 -10.16
N GLY A 180 16.06 -9.38 -11.34
CA GLY A 180 14.98 -9.20 -12.34
C GLY A 180 15.18 -7.97 -13.23
N GLN A 181 14.23 -7.71 -14.14
CA GLN A 181 14.17 -6.42 -14.86
C GLN A 181 13.94 -5.30 -13.84
N HIS A 182 14.80 -4.29 -13.84
CA HIS A 182 14.69 -3.14 -12.94
C HIS A 182 13.45 -2.30 -13.27
N PRO A 183 12.50 -2.13 -12.32
CA PRO A 183 11.67 -0.93 -12.32
C PRO A 183 12.60 0.29 -12.33
N GLN A 184 12.28 1.34 -13.09
CA GLN A 184 13.16 2.51 -13.24
C GLN A 184 13.58 3.11 -11.90
N ILE A 185 12.70 3.05 -10.89
CA ILE A 185 13.00 3.54 -9.55
C ILE A 185 14.07 2.73 -8.82
N MET A 186 14.18 1.42 -9.06
CA MET A 186 15.22 0.58 -8.48
C MET A 186 16.60 0.91 -9.03
N ALA A 187 16.69 1.26 -10.32
CA ALA A 187 17.92 1.75 -10.91
C ALA A 187 18.33 3.09 -10.27
N ALA A 188 17.39 4.02 -10.08
CA ALA A 188 17.68 5.28 -9.40
C ALA A 188 18.20 5.09 -7.96
N VAL A 189 17.68 4.11 -7.20
CA VAL A 189 18.22 3.75 -5.88
C VAL A 189 19.64 3.20 -6.00
N PHE A 190 19.88 2.32 -6.98
CA PHE A 190 21.21 1.77 -7.21
C PHE A 190 22.23 2.88 -7.47
N ASP A 191 21.94 3.80 -8.39
CA ASP A 191 22.80 4.94 -8.73
C ASP A 191 23.02 5.85 -7.51
N ALA A 192 21.98 6.06 -6.69
CA ALA A 192 22.05 6.95 -5.53
C ALA A 192 22.88 6.38 -4.37
N PHE A 193 22.80 5.06 -4.13
CA PHE A 193 23.34 4.43 -2.91
C PHE A 193 24.51 3.48 -3.15
N VAL A 194 24.68 2.93 -4.36
CA VAL A 194 25.76 1.98 -4.69
C VAL A 194 26.91 2.71 -5.38
N ASP A 195 26.63 3.49 -6.44
CA ASP A 195 27.67 4.12 -7.26
C ASP A 195 28.45 5.22 -6.53
N ARG A 196 27.89 5.78 -5.44
CA ARG A 196 28.60 6.77 -4.58
C ARG A 196 29.59 6.15 -3.58
N ILE A 197 29.63 4.82 -3.48
CA ILE A 197 30.41 4.08 -2.47
C ILE A 197 31.66 3.42 -3.08
N VAL A 198 31.71 3.28 -4.40
CA VAL A 198 32.85 2.77 -5.19
C VAL A 198 33.70 3.94 -5.69
#